data_AF-A0A1D3D284-F1
#
_entry.id   AF-A0A1D3D284-F1
#
_cell.length_a   1.000
_cell.length_b   1.000
_cell.length_c   1.000
_cell.angle_alpha   90.00
_cell.angle_beta   90.00
_cell.angle_gamma   90.00
#
_symmetry.space_group_name_H-M   'P 1'
#
loop_
_entity.id
_entity.type
_entity.pdbx_description
1 polymer ?
#
loop_
_entity_poly.entity_id
_entity_poly.type
_entity_poly.pdbx_seq_one_letter_code
_entity_poly.pdbx_strand_id
1 'polypeptide(L)'
;MAAECLTKISNARGTEQRTANQQLSPLLKLNEETTHLPESLEEEDLPSFDVPGCIVNGRNRCLEVPAAGIRDYLRALAARLSVIIKSTVDYTDPDLQDRLTRLGCLSVAVIDLPEAQVTVGLFKQGMVSRVRIDMGPLATFASKCDNQLLPISFHQHEKSNSLLPRGQLNTDNACDAENTGGHHDPGYACGSTGGSACKGLDIPPSSALRGTELFTGEYNCNPRIYARRPFACHAGDISGKLGTGVNVSPDLSRPDFRLMALDTHADNTCIASESKHSLVLHCHSTNFRIACAPFQRVETAGNRLPNLLWEIIRTASSAAPHLRNQNALLAALICVNEVEQRILLLEKAAKIRNWDRTPVREPDHPVSIG
;
A
#
# COMPACT_ATOMS: atom_id res chain seq x y z
N MET A 1 -13.22 11.45 -19.35
CA MET A 1 -13.49 11.70 -17.91
C MET A 1 -12.34 11.30 -16.98
N ALA A 2 -11.93 10.03 -16.84
CA ALA A 2 -10.80 9.67 -15.95
C ALA A 2 -9.46 10.35 -16.37
N ALA A 3 -9.16 10.36 -17.67
CA ALA A 3 -7.97 11.02 -18.21
C ALA A 3 -7.96 12.56 -18.02
N GLU A 4 -9.13 13.22 -18.07
CA GLU A 4 -9.24 14.66 -17.80
C GLU A 4 -9.06 14.99 -16.31
N CYS A 5 -9.51 14.10 -15.42
CA CYS A 5 -9.31 14.25 -13.98
C CYS A 5 -7.81 14.14 -13.63
N LEU A 6 -7.11 13.15 -14.20
CA LEU A 6 -5.66 12.96 -14.02
C LEU A 6 -4.83 14.11 -14.58
N THR A 7 -5.22 14.65 -15.75
CA THR A 7 -4.51 15.79 -16.38
C THR A 7 -4.59 17.05 -15.53
N LYS A 8 -5.71 17.30 -14.84
CA LYS A 8 -5.87 18.47 -13.96
C LYS A 8 -5.09 18.36 -12.65
N ILE A 9 -4.94 17.16 -12.09
CA ILE A 9 -4.10 16.89 -10.91
C ILE A 9 -2.62 17.19 -11.20
N SER A 10 -2.12 16.85 -12.41
CA SER A 10 -0.73 17.10 -12.80
C SER A 10 -0.39 18.59 -12.94
N ASN A 11 -1.34 19.43 -13.36
CA ASN A 11 -1.10 20.86 -13.62
C ASN A 11 -1.17 21.74 -12.36
N ALA A 12 -1.88 21.31 -11.31
CA ALA A 12 -2.00 22.08 -10.06
C ALA A 12 -0.70 22.11 -9.23
N ARG A 13 0.24 21.18 -9.48
CA ARG A 13 1.47 21.03 -8.68
C ARG A 13 2.62 21.98 -9.08
N GLY A 14 2.44 22.81 -10.11
CA GLY A 14 3.49 23.73 -10.58
C GLY A 14 3.65 25.03 -9.76
N THR A 15 2.74 25.32 -8.82
CA THR A 15 2.59 26.67 -8.25
C THR A 15 2.78 26.81 -6.74
N GLU A 16 2.89 25.73 -5.97
CA GLU A 16 2.98 25.82 -4.49
C GLU A 16 4.29 25.25 -3.96
N GLN A 17 5.35 26.04 -4.09
CA GLN A 17 6.55 25.84 -3.29
C GLN A 17 7.16 27.19 -2.93
N ARG A 18 6.51 27.90 -1.99
CA ARG A 18 7.15 28.95 -1.17
C ARG A 18 6.27 29.30 0.03
N THR A 19 6.97 29.48 1.16
CA THR A 19 6.58 30.04 2.47
C THR A 19 5.80 29.14 3.44
N ALA A 20 6.53 28.53 4.39
CA ALA A 20 6.18 28.54 5.80
C ALA A 20 7.44 28.32 6.65
N ASN A 21 7.81 29.32 7.45
CA ASN A 21 8.86 29.27 8.46
C ASN A 21 8.40 30.10 9.68
N GLN A 22 8.76 29.66 10.89
CA GLN A 22 8.46 30.24 12.23
C GLN A 22 7.02 30.03 12.75
N GLN A 23 6.74 29.66 14.01
CA GLN A 23 7.49 29.75 15.27
C GLN A 23 6.90 28.77 16.31
N LEU A 24 7.68 28.33 17.30
CA LEU A 24 7.34 27.29 18.29
C LEU A 24 7.34 27.86 19.73
N SER A 25 6.38 27.37 20.54
CA SER A 25 6.37 27.21 22.03
C SER A 25 5.65 28.28 22.88
N PRO A 26 5.31 28.00 24.16
CA PRO A 26 4.40 26.94 24.64
C PRO A 26 3.42 27.48 25.73
N LEU A 27 2.39 26.71 26.16
CA LEU A 27 1.91 26.71 27.55
C LEU A 27 0.84 25.63 27.84
N LEU A 28 1.20 24.74 28.76
CA LEU A 28 0.35 23.81 29.51
C LEU A 28 -0.47 24.57 30.56
N LYS A 29 -1.76 24.24 30.70
CA LYS A 29 -2.44 24.07 32.01
C LYS A 29 -3.55 23.03 31.89
N LEU A 30 -3.43 21.98 32.71
CA LEU A 30 -4.44 20.96 32.97
C LEU A 30 -5.45 21.52 33.99
N ASN A 31 -6.75 21.32 33.72
CA ASN A 31 -7.78 21.34 34.74
C ASN A 31 -8.57 20.03 34.64
N GLU A 32 -8.72 19.37 35.79
CA GLU A 32 -9.57 18.22 36.01
C GLU A 32 -11.03 18.67 36.06
N GLU A 33 -11.90 18.06 35.25
CA GLU A 33 -13.34 18.14 35.45
C GLU A 33 -14.02 16.79 35.18
N THR A 34 -14.93 16.49 36.09
CA THR A 34 -15.69 15.27 36.34
C THR A 34 -16.60 14.83 35.18
N THR A 35 -16.59 13.53 34.88
CA THR A 35 -17.37 12.87 33.84
C THR A 35 -18.85 12.66 34.20
N HIS A 36 -19.75 13.25 33.41
CA HIS A 36 -21.09 12.71 33.14
C HIS A 36 -21.08 12.12 31.71
N LEU A 37 -21.46 10.84 31.58
CA LEU A 37 -21.62 10.15 30.29
C LEU A 37 -22.93 10.57 29.61
N PRO A 38 -22.92 10.97 28.32
CA PRO A 38 -24.11 10.96 27.50
C PRO A 38 -24.21 9.67 26.67
N GLU A 39 -25.44 9.15 26.63
CA GLU A 39 -25.93 8.13 25.71
C GLU A 39 -25.82 8.58 24.24
N SER A 40 -25.62 7.59 23.36
CA SER A 40 -25.69 7.64 21.89
C SER A 40 -24.80 8.68 21.17
N LEU A 41 -23.63 8.23 20.72
CA LEU A 41 -22.82 8.93 19.72
C LEU A 41 -23.49 8.80 18.35
N GLU A 42 -24.05 9.91 17.87
CA GLU A 42 -24.35 10.12 16.46
C GLU A 42 -23.05 10.00 15.63
N GLU A 43 -23.19 9.57 14.37
CA GLU A 43 -22.13 9.52 13.37
C GLU A 43 -21.55 10.94 13.19
N GLU A 44 -20.51 11.31 13.94
CA GLU A 44 -19.85 12.61 13.77
C GLU A 44 -19.30 12.71 12.34
N ASP A 45 -19.74 13.75 11.62
CA ASP A 45 -19.27 14.13 10.29
C ASP A 45 -17.74 14.24 10.29
N LEU A 46 -17.08 13.22 9.73
CA LEU A 46 -15.65 13.25 9.48
C LEU A 46 -15.33 14.46 8.59
N PRO A 47 -14.23 15.20 8.86
CA PRO A 47 -13.88 16.39 8.10
C PRO A 47 -13.77 16.05 6.60
N SER A 48 -14.50 16.82 5.78
CA SER A 48 -14.44 16.78 4.32
C SER A 48 -13.01 17.07 3.85
N PHE A 49 -12.27 16.03 3.48
CA PHE A 49 -10.94 16.19 2.88
C PHE A 49 -11.07 16.57 1.41
N ASP A 50 -10.89 17.86 1.11
CA ASP A 50 -10.77 18.34 -0.26
C ASP A 50 -9.43 17.91 -0.84
N VAL A 51 -9.45 16.87 -1.68
CA VAL A 51 -8.27 16.39 -2.39
C VAL A 51 -7.92 17.38 -3.52
N PRO A 52 -6.72 17.98 -3.52
CA PRO A 52 -6.29 18.87 -4.59
C PRO A 52 -6.37 18.20 -5.96
N GLY A 53 -7.14 18.80 -6.88
CA GLY A 53 -7.36 18.31 -8.25
C GLY A 53 -8.58 17.40 -8.45
N CYS A 54 -9.34 17.08 -7.39
CA CYS A 54 -10.60 16.33 -7.49
C CYS A 54 -11.85 17.22 -7.67
N ILE A 55 -11.78 18.49 -7.28
CA ILE A 55 -12.89 19.44 -7.47
C ILE A 55 -12.78 20.10 -8.83
N VAL A 56 -13.76 19.84 -9.70
CA VAL A 56 -13.91 20.50 -11.00
C VAL A 56 -15.29 21.15 -11.02
N ASN A 57 -15.32 22.48 -11.12
CA ASN A 57 -16.54 23.30 -11.12
C ASN A 57 -17.39 23.11 -9.84
N GLY A 58 -16.75 23.08 -8.67
CA GLY A 58 -17.43 22.93 -7.38
C GLY A 58 -18.01 21.52 -7.12
N ARG A 59 -17.74 20.55 -7.99
CA ARG A 59 -18.11 19.13 -7.78
C ARG A 59 -16.86 18.28 -7.63
N ASN A 60 -16.86 17.39 -6.64
CA ASN A 60 -15.82 16.39 -6.45
C ASN A 60 -15.97 15.27 -7.49
N ARG A 61 -15.30 15.42 -8.63
CA ARG A 61 -15.33 14.47 -9.76
C ARG A 61 -14.70 13.13 -9.41
N CYS A 62 -13.85 13.07 -8.38
CA CYS A 62 -13.28 11.81 -7.92
C CYS A 62 -14.35 10.89 -7.30
N LEU A 63 -15.50 11.42 -6.86
CA LEU A 63 -16.66 10.64 -6.41
C LEU A 63 -17.50 10.07 -7.57
N GLU A 64 -17.37 10.64 -8.78
CA GLU A 64 -18.13 10.23 -9.96
C GLU A 64 -17.39 9.17 -10.80
N VAL A 65 -16.13 8.84 -10.48
CA VAL A 65 -15.37 7.83 -11.23
C VAL A 65 -15.85 6.43 -10.81
N PRO A 66 -16.50 5.66 -11.70
CA PRO A 66 -16.90 4.32 -11.36
C PRO A 66 -15.65 3.45 -11.15
N ALA A 67 -15.66 2.55 -10.16
CA ALA A 67 -14.61 1.56 -9.96
C ALA A 67 -14.28 0.76 -11.25
N ALA A 68 -15.28 0.56 -12.12
CA ALA A 68 -15.11 -0.02 -13.44
C ALA A 68 -14.14 0.79 -14.33
N GLY A 69 -14.24 2.12 -14.32
CA GLY A 69 -13.37 3.00 -15.10
C GLY A 69 -11.91 2.92 -14.67
N ILE A 70 -11.64 2.80 -13.37
CA ILE A 70 -10.27 2.60 -12.84
C ILE A 70 -9.71 1.26 -13.31
N ARG A 71 -10.50 0.18 -13.21
CA ARG A 71 -10.07 -1.15 -13.65
C ARG A 71 -9.75 -1.16 -15.14
N ASP A 72 -10.59 -0.54 -15.96
CA ASP A 72 -10.39 -0.52 -17.41
C ASP A 72 -9.20 0.35 -17.79
N TYR A 73 -8.93 1.43 -17.05
CA TYR A 73 -7.70 2.21 -17.21
C TYR A 73 -6.45 1.41 -16.87
N LEU A 74 -6.46 0.69 -15.74
CA LEU A 74 -5.34 -0.19 -15.35
C LEU A 74 -5.09 -1.29 -16.40
N ARG A 75 -6.13 -1.85 -17.02
CA ARG A 75 -5.99 -2.78 -18.16
C ARG A 75 -5.35 -2.12 -19.38
N ALA A 76 -5.71 -0.87 -19.68
CA ALA A 76 -5.06 -0.12 -20.75
C ALA A 76 -3.57 0.12 -20.45
N LEU A 77 -3.22 0.46 -19.20
CA LEU A 77 -1.83 0.55 -18.75
C LEU A 77 -1.09 -0.80 -18.86
N ALA A 78 -1.74 -1.91 -18.53
CA ALA A 78 -1.18 -3.26 -18.70
C ALA A 78 -0.87 -3.56 -20.18
N ALA A 79 -1.80 -3.26 -21.07
CA ALA A 79 -1.60 -3.44 -22.51
C ALA A 79 -0.41 -2.61 -23.00
N ARG A 80 -0.29 -1.37 -22.51
CA ARG A 80 0.85 -0.50 -22.84
C ARG A 80 2.18 -1.07 -22.37
N LEU A 81 2.23 -1.50 -21.13
CA LEU A 81 3.41 -2.11 -20.52
C LEU A 81 3.82 -3.41 -21.24
N SER A 82 2.87 -4.19 -21.76
CA SER A 82 3.14 -5.40 -22.53
C SER A 82 3.90 -5.14 -23.83
N VAL A 83 3.71 -3.96 -24.44
CA VAL A 83 4.49 -3.54 -25.62
C VAL A 83 5.91 -3.16 -25.20
N ILE A 84 6.07 -2.45 -24.07
CA ILE A 84 7.37 -2.07 -23.51
C ILE A 84 8.20 -3.30 -23.12
N ILE A 85 7.60 -4.32 -22.53
CA ILE A 85 8.29 -5.58 -22.17
C ILE A 85 8.92 -6.25 -23.40
N LYS A 86 8.35 -6.05 -24.58
CA LYS A 86 8.82 -6.62 -25.85
C LYS A 86 9.78 -5.70 -26.60
N SER A 87 9.98 -4.47 -26.13
CA SER A 87 10.87 -3.50 -26.77
C SER A 87 12.25 -3.47 -26.10
N THR A 88 13.22 -2.88 -26.80
CA THR A 88 14.55 -2.65 -26.24
C THR A 88 14.55 -1.30 -25.51
N VAL A 89 14.63 -1.34 -24.18
CA VAL A 89 14.86 -0.16 -23.34
C VAL A 89 16.25 -0.27 -22.72
N ASP A 90 17.05 0.77 -22.88
CA ASP A 90 18.32 0.89 -22.17
C ASP A 90 18.07 1.42 -20.75
N TYR A 91 17.97 0.50 -19.79
CA TYR A 91 17.80 0.86 -18.37
C TYR A 91 19.06 1.42 -17.71
N THR A 92 20.17 1.47 -18.44
CA THR A 92 21.43 2.10 -17.98
C THR A 92 21.57 3.55 -18.45
N ASP A 93 20.63 4.05 -19.26
CA ASP A 93 20.57 5.46 -19.68
C ASP A 93 20.46 6.40 -18.47
N PRO A 94 21.45 7.28 -18.22
CA PRO A 94 21.42 8.22 -17.10
C PRO A 94 20.23 9.18 -17.11
N ASP A 95 19.73 9.61 -18.28
CA ASP A 95 18.56 10.49 -18.36
C ASP A 95 17.30 9.76 -17.91
N LEU A 96 17.13 8.51 -18.34
CA LEU A 96 16.01 7.69 -17.90
C LEU A 96 16.06 7.46 -16.38
N GLN A 97 17.24 7.14 -15.84
CA GLN A 97 17.42 6.91 -14.41
C GLN A 97 17.16 8.18 -13.57
N ASP A 98 17.65 9.35 -14.00
CA ASP A 98 17.37 10.63 -13.34
C ASP A 98 15.87 10.93 -13.35
N ARG A 99 15.22 10.78 -14.51
CA ARG A 99 13.78 11.05 -14.65
C ARG A 99 12.91 10.10 -13.83
N LEU A 100 13.26 8.81 -13.77
CA LEU A 100 12.60 7.83 -12.90
C LEU A 100 12.79 8.20 -11.43
N THR A 101 14.01 8.56 -11.03
CA THR A 101 14.33 8.94 -9.64
C THR A 101 13.52 10.16 -9.18
N ARG A 102 13.30 11.14 -10.06
CA ARG A 102 12.49 12.34 -9.78
C ARG A 102 10.99 12.06 -9.57
N LEU A 103 10.48 10.91 -10.03
CA LEU A 103 9.10 10.50 -9.74
C LEU A 103 8.90 10.03 -8.28
N GLY A 104 9.98 9.88 -7.51
CA GLY A 104 9.94 9.31 -6.16
C GLY A 104 10.07 7.80 -6.19
N CYS A 105 9.55 7.14 -5.15
CA CYS A 105 9.67 5.69 -5.00
C CYS A 105 8.33 5.00 -5.10
N LEU A 106 8.35 3.87 -5.80
CA LEU A 106 7.30 2.86 -5.80
C LEU A 106 7.98 1.57 -5.37
N SER A 107 7.62 1.06 -4.19
CA SER A 107 8.25 -0.12 -3.61
C SER A 107 7.31 -1.30 -3.69
N VAL A 108 7.80 -2.46 -4.12
CA VAL A 108 6.97 -3.67 -4.23
C VAL A 108 7.69 -4.88 -3.66
N ALA A 109 6.97 -5.66 -2.86
CA ALA A 109 7.38 -6.98 -2.42
C ALA A 109 6.46 -8.03 -3.05
N VAL A 110 7.04 -9.13 -3.52
CA VAL A 110 6.33 -10.22 -4.20
C VAL A 110 6.78 -11.55 -3.62
N ILE A 111 5.83 -12.29 -3.05
CA ILE A 111 5.94 -13.71 -2.73
C ILE A 111 5.15 -14.44 -3.82
N ASP A 112 5.84 -15.14 -4.72
CA ASP A 112 5.22 -15.87 -5.82
C ASP A 112 5.60 -17.35 -5.73
N LEU A 113 4.97 -18.00 -4.76
CA LEU A 113 5.14 -19.41 -4.41
C LEU A 113 3.83 -20.18 -4.73
N PRO A 114 3.89 -21.50 -4.96
CA PRO A 114 2.69 -22.32 -5.14
C PRO A 114 1.70 -22.21 -3.96
N GLU A 115 2.21 -22.09 -2.75
CA GLU A 115 1.44 -22.06 -1.50
C GLU A 115 0.93 -20.66 -1.14
N ALA A 116 1.63 -19.62 -1.61
CA ALA A 116 1.33 -18.23 -1.29
C ALA A 116 1.68 -17.30 -2.46
N GLN A 117 0.69 -16.55 -2.92
CA GLN A 117 0.81 -15.50 -3.93
C GLN A 117 0.47 -14.16 -3.26
N VAL A 118 1.51 -13.43 -2.85
CA VAL A 118 1.39 -12.15 -2.16
C VAL A 118 2.09 -11.06 -2.96
N THR A 119 1.37 -9.98 -3.24
CA THR A 119 1.97 -8.74 -3.76
C THR A 119 1.57 -7.60 -2.85
N VAL A 120 2.55 -6.83 -2.38
CA VAL A 120 2.31 -5.56 -1.65
C VAL A 120 3.09 -4.47 -2.36
N GLY A 121 2.37 -3.50 -2.92
CA GLY A 121 2.92 -2.28 -3.52
C GLY A 121 2.67 -1.08 -2.60
N LEU A 122 3.74 -0.35 -2.28
CA LEU A 122 3.73 0.88 -1.50
C LEU A 122 4.00 2.05 -2.43
N PHE A 123 3.14 3.05 -2.40
CA PHE A 123 3.28 4.28 -3.16
C PHE A 123 3.01 5.49 -2.28
N LYS A 124 3.21 6.69 -2.82
CA LYS A 124 2.96 7.93 -2.08
C LYS A 124 1.56 7.91 -1.45
N GLN A 125 1.50 7.94 -0.12
CA GLN A 125 0.27 8.03 0.68
C GLN A 125 -0.70 6.85 0.51
N GLY A 126 -0.24 5.69 0.07
CA GLY A 126 -1.13 4.55 -0.07
C GLY A 126 -0.44 3.23 -0.40
N MET A 127 -1.27 2.20 -0.48
CA MET A 127 -0.81 0.86 -0.78
C MET A 127 -1.83 0.06 -1.57
N VAL A 128 -1.31 -0.97 -2.23
CA VAL A 128 -2.06 -2.03 -2.89
C VAL A 128 -1.59 -3.38 -2.37
N SER A 129 -2.51 -4.28 -2.06
CA SER A 129 -2.13 -5.67 -1.82
C SER A 129 -3.11 -6.68 -2.39
N ARG A 130 -2.55 -7.85 -2.67
CA ARG A 130 -3.26 -9.10 -2.86
C ARG A 130 -2.55 -10.17 -2.07
N VAL A 131 -3.28 -10.88 -1.24
CA VAL A 131 -2.78 -12.00 -0.42
C VAL A 131 -3.64 -13.21 -0.75
N ARG A 132 -3.13 -14.09 -1.61
CA ARG A 132 -3.78 -15.36 -1.93
C ARG A 132 -2.97 -16.51 -1.36
N ILE A 133 -3.65 -17.42 -0.69
CA ILE A 133 -3.01 -18.48 0.09
C ILE A 133 -3.70 -19.81 -0.20
N ASP A 134 -2.94 -20.89 -0.31
CA ASP A 134 -3.46 -22.25 -0.39
C ASP A 134 -3.28 -22.96 0.96
N MET A 135 -4.39 -23.21 1.64
CA MET A 135 -4.40 -23.77 3.00
C MET A 135 -3.90 -25.21 3.05
N GLY A 136 -4.01 -25.96 1.95
CA GLY A 136 -3.59 -27.36 1.91
C GLY A 136 -2.07 -27.51 2.06
N PRO A 137 -1.26 -26.96 1.15
CA PRO A 137 0.20 -26.97 1.27
C PRO A 137 0.73 -26.28 2.54
N LEU A 138 0.06 -25.22 3.01
CA LEU A 138 0.44 -24.53 4.26
C LEU A 138 0.01 -25.25 5.54
N ALA A 139 -0.70 -26.38 5.47
CA ALA A 139 -1.10 -27.14 6.65
C ALA A 139 0.08 -27.56 7.55
N THR A 140 1.29 -27.65 6.98
CA THR A 140 2.55 -27.89 7.72
C THR A 140 2.86 -26.79 8.74
N PHE A 141 2.35 -25.58 8.54
CA PHE A 141 2.48 -24.46 9.47
C PHE A 141 1.34 -24.38 10.49
N ALA A 142 0.27 -25.17 10.35
CA ALA A 142 -0.92 -25.05 11.19
C ALA A 142 -0.61 -25.19 12.68
N SER A 143 0.25 -26.14 13.07
CA SER A 143 0.65 -26.32 14.47
C SER A 143 1.41 -25.13 15.06
N LYS A 144 2.09 -24.34 14.23
CA LYS A 144 2.78 -23.10 14.64
C LYS A 144 1.82 -21.89 14.72
N CYS A 145 0.58 -22.08 14.30
CA CYS A 145 -0.45 -21.06 14.21
C CYS A 145 -1.66 -21.41 15.08
N ASP A 146 -1.44 -22.13 16.18
CA ASP A 146 -2.49 -22.63 17.09
C ASP A 146 -3.58 -23.45 16.36
N ASN A 147 -3.17 -24.19 15.33
CA ASN A 147 -4.05 -24.93 14.40
C ASN A 147 -5.03 -24.04 13.62
N GLN A 148 -4.76 -22.74 13.56
CA GLN A 148 -5.58 -21.74 12.90
C GLN A 148 -4.70 -20.82 12.04
N LEU A 149 -4.55 -21.15 10.75
CA LEU A 149 -3.78 -20.34 9.81
C LEU A 149 -4.42 -18.96 9.55
N LEU A 150 -5.75 -18.84 9.59
CA LEU A 150 -6.47 -17.59 9.34
C LEU A 150 -7.03 -16.97 10.64
N PRO A 151 -7.00 -15.65 10.82
CA PRO A 151 -6.60 -14.64 9.84
C PRO A 151 -5.08 -14.55 9.67
N ILE A 152 -4.66 -13.97 8.55
CA ILE A 152 -3.25 -13.79 8.20
C ILE A 152 -2.94 -12.30 8.17
N SER A 153 -1.84 -11.92 8.78
CA SER A 153 -1.32 -10.55 8.78
C SER A 153 -0.08 -10.45 7.90
N PHE A 154 0.24 -9.23 7.47
CA PHE A 154 1.45 -8.95 6.70
C PHE A 154 2.03 -7.59 7.08
N HIS A 155 3.34 -7.56 7.25
CA HIS A 155 4.04 -6.39 7.77
C HIS A 155 5.32 -6.11 6.98
N GLN A 156 5.74 -4.85 7.00
CA GLN A 156 7.09 -4.45 6.62
C GLN A 156 8.02 -4.67 7.80
N HIS A 157 9.14 -5.33 7.56
CA HIS A 157 10.17 -5.72 8.51
C HIS A 157 11.50 -5.03 8.22
N GLU A 158 12.30 -4.81 9.24
CA GLU A 158 13.51 -3.95 9.20
C GLU A 158 14.63 -4.46 8.29
N LYS A 159 14.64 -5.74 7.92
CA LYS A 159 15.75 -6.37 7.18
C LYS A 159 15.26 -7.32 6.11
N SER A 160 16.12 -7.63 5.15
CA SER A 160 15.89 -8.62 4.10
C SER A 160 17.19 -9.38 3.81
N ASN A 161 17.85 -9.88 4.86
CA ASN A 161 19.12 -10.60 4.71
C ASN A 161 18.86 -11.92 3.98
N SER A 162 19.60 -12.15 2.89
CA SER A 162 19.59 -13.41 2.14
C SER A 162 18.19 -13.85 1.63
N LEU A 163 17.24 -12.92 1.48
CA LEU A 163 15.91 -13.25 0.96
C LEU A 163 15.90 -13.33 -0.56
N LEU A 164 15.20 -14.33 -1.10
CA LEU A 164 14.99 -14.46 -2.53
C LEU A 164 14.03 -13.37 -3.06
N PRO A 165 14.29 -12.77 -4.25
CA PRO A 165 13.45 -11.70 -4.81
C PRO A 165 11.98 -12.04 -5.06
N ARG A 166 11.64 -13.33 -5.18
CA ARG A 166 10.27 -13.85 -5.38
C ARG A 166 9.68 -14.48 -4.11
N GLY A 167 10.37 -14.29 -2.99
CA GLY A 167 10.01 -14.81 -1.68
C GLY A 167 10.39 -16.26 -1.45
N GLN A 168 10.24 -16.69 -0.20
CA GLN A 168 10.50 -18.04 0.29
C GLN A 168 9.62 -18.36 1.50
N LEU A 169 9.33 -19.64 1.72
CA LEU A 169 8.65 -20.13 2.92
C LEU A 169 9.62 -20.14 4.11
N ASN A 170 9.10 -20.01 5.33
CA ASN A 170 9.90 -20.10 6.55
C ASN A 170 10.10 -21.56 7.02
N THR A 171 10.49 -22.45 6.10
CA THR A 171 10.77 -23.87 6.40
C THR A 171 12.17 -24.07 6.98
N ASP A 172 13.10 -23.18 6.67
CA ASP A 172 14.53 -23.20 7.01
C ASP A 172 14.94 -21.97 7.83
N ASN A 173 13.99 -21.33 8.53
CA ASN A 173 14.20 -20.11 9.32
C ASN A 173 14.65 -18.90 8.49
N ALA A 174 14.49 -18.96 7.17
CA ALA A 174 14.68 -17.88 6.21
C ALA A 174 14.05 -16.54 6.62
N CYS A 175 12.87 -16.59 7.26
CA CYS A 175 12.09 -15.40 7.61
C CYS A 175 12.23 -15.02 9.09
N ASP A 176 13.03 -15.71 9.87
CA ASP A 176 13.19 -15.48 11.31
C ASP A 176 13.83 -14.12 11.63
N ALA A 177 13.78 -13.74 12.92
CA ALA A 177 14.15 -12.39 13.37
C ALA A 177 15.60 -12.01 13.06
N GLU A 178 16.48 -12.99 12.92
CA GLU A 178 17.86 -12.79 12.48
C GLU A 178 17.94 -12.25 11.03
N ASN A 179 17.07 -12.74 10.15
CA ASN A 179 17.08 -12.42 8.72
C ASN A 179 16.22 -11.21 8.38
N THR A 180 15.09 -11.03 9.07
CA THR A 180 14.14 -9.94 8.75
C THR A 180 14.00 -8.88 9.84
N GLY A 181 14.54 -9.10 11.05
CA GLY A 181 14.36 -8.16 12.16
C GLY A 181 12.94 -8.18 12.73
N GLY A 182 12.58 -7.10 13.45
CA GLY A 182 11.22 -6.85 13.93
C GLY A 182 10.36 -6.14 12.89
N HIS A 183 9.14 -5.75 13.27
CA HIS A 183 8.33 -4.86 12.45
C HIS A 183 9.06 -3.52 12.30
N HIS A 184 9.01 -2.93 11.10
CA HIS A 184 9.56 -1.61 10.86
C HIS A 184 8.81 -0.56 11.67
N ASP A 185 9.51 0.13 12.57
CA ASP A 185 8.91 1.06 13.50
C ASP A 185 9.83 2.26 13.81
N PRO A 186 9.91 3.26 12.91
CA PRO A 186 10.68 4.47 13.16
C PRO A 186 10.00 5.40 14.19
N GLY A 187 8.73 5.13 14.52
CA GLY A 187 7.92 5.91 15.47
C GLY A 187 8.02 5.44 16.92
N TYR A 188 8.70 4.32 17.18
CA TYR A 188 8.85 3.71 18.50
C TYR A 188 7.50 3.43 19.19
N ALA A 189 6.49 2.99 18.44
CA ALA A 189 5.26 2.47 19.04
C ALA A 189 5.56 1.27 19.97
N CYS A 190 6.59 0.48 19.61
CA CYS A 190 7.14 -0.62 20.39
C CYS A 190 6.15 -1.74 20.79
N GLY A 191 6.67 -2.95 20.96
CA GLY A 191 5.86 -4.15 21.13
C GLY A 191 6.70 -5.42 21.20
N SER A 192 6.08 -6.56 21.52
CA SER A 192 6.76 -7.86 21.51
C SER A 192 7.34 -8.22 20.13
N THR A 193 6.74 -7.70 19.06
CA THR A 193 7.18 -7.84 17.67
C THR A 193 7.77 -6.55 17.08
N GLY A 194 7.95 -5.52 17.91
CA GLY A 194 8.42 -4.20 17.50
C GLY A 194 9.84 -4.20 16.95
N GLY A 195 10.24 -3.04 16.41
CA GLY A 195 11.57 -2.86 15.83
C GLY A 195 12.69 -3.18 16.81
N SER A 196 13.84 -3.57 16.27
CA SER A 196 15.06 -3.83 17.03
C SER A 196 15.47 -2.67 17.94
N ALA A 197 15.16 -1.43 17.55
CA ALA A 197 15.43 -0.22 18.32
C ALA A 197 14.61 -0.14 19.63
N CYS A 198 13.48 -0.85 19.73
CA CYS A 198 12.70 -0.95 20.97
C CYS A 198 13.34 -1.89 22.00
N LYS A 199 14.30 -2.74 21.60
CA LYS A 199 14.99 -3.63 22.54
C LYS A 199 15.83 -2.81 23.51
N GLY A 200 15.42 -2.80 24.77
CA GLY A 200 16.11 -2.06 25.84
C GLY A 200 15.58 -0.66 26.09
N LEU A 201 14.54 -0.23 25.37
CA LEU A 201 13.75 0.94 25.74
C LEU A 201 12.63 0.50 26.70
N ASP A 202 12.46 1.20 27.81
CA ASP A 202 11.33 1.01 28.74
C ASP A 202 10.09 1.76 28.22
N ILE A 203 9.70 1.45 26.98
CA ILE A 203 8.49 1.98 26.35
C ILE A 203 7.42 0.91 26.48
N PRO A 204 6.31 1.18 27.19
CA PRO A 204 5.20 0.23 27.30
C PRO A 204 4.71 -0.17 25.90
N PRO A 205 4.48 -1.47 25.64
CA PRO A 205 3.94 -1.92 24.36
C PRO A 205 2.50 -1.45 24.27
N SER A 206 2.25 -0.32 23.63
CA SER A 206 0.88 0.15 23.48
C SER A 206 0.66 0.93 22.23
N SER A 207 -0.39 0.53 21.51
CA SER A 207 -0.93 1.31 20.41
C SER A 207 -1.82 2.46 20.87
N ALA A 208 -1.74 2.86 22.15
CA ALA A 208 -2.39 4.04 22.67
C ALA A 208 -1.65 4.61 23.89
N LEU A 209 -1.91 5.88 24.22
CA LEU A 209 -1.35 6.50 25.42
C LEU A 209 -2.07 6.00 26.67
N ARG A 210 -1.31 5.72 27.74
CA ARG A 210 -1.87 5.36 29.05
C ARG A 210 -2.87 6.43 29.50
N GLY A 211 -4.03 5.99 29.99
CA GLY A 211 -5.11 6.88 30.43
C GLY A 211 -6.09 7.29 29.32
N THR A 212 -5.94 6.76 28.11
CA THR A 212 -6.96 6.90 27.05
C THR A 212 -7.85 5.66 26.98
N GLU A 213 -9.07 5.82 26.47
CA GLU A 213 -10.02 4.71 26.26
C GLU A 213 -9.50 3.61 25.31
N LEU A 214 -8.46 3.88 24.52
CA LEU A 214 -7.87 2.96 23.56
C LEU A 214 -6.71 2.14 24.17
N PHE A 215 -6.28 2.47 25.39
CA PHE A 215 -5.17 1.81 26.06
C PHE A 215 -5.58 0.46 26.65
N THR A 216 -5.00 -0.62 26.13
CA THR A 216 -5.20 -1.99 26.64
C THR A 216 -4.01 -2.53 27.43
N GLY A 217 -2.91 -1.77 27.53
CA GLY A 217 -1.65 -2.27 28.09
C GLY A 217 -0.88 -3.22 27.17
N GLU A 218 -1.38 -3.45 25.96
CA GLU A 218 -0.77 -4.30 24.94
C GLU A 218 -0.75 -3.59 23.58
N TYR A 219 0.11 -4.06 22.67
CA TYR A 219 0.09 -3.63 21.28
C TYR A 219 -1.15 -4.21 20.58
N ASN A 220 -2.07 -3.35 20.14
CA ASN A 220 -3.39 -3.73 19.65
C ASN A 220 -3.80 -2.95 18.38
N CYS A 221 -2.81 -2.54 17.57
CA CYS A 221 -3.04 -1.77 16.36
C CYS A 221 -4.15 -2.38 15.49
N ASN A 222 -5.12 -1.55 15.15
CA ASN A 222 -6.26 -1.88 14.30
C ASN A 222 -6.71 -0.61 13.56
N PRO A 223 -7.56 -0.70 12.53
CA PRO A 223 -7.96 0.48 11.76
C PRO A 223 -8.62 1.60 12.58
N ARG A 224 -9.36 1.25 13.65
CA ARG A 224 -10.00 2.23 14.54
C ARG A 224 -8.96 3.00 15.36
N ILE A 225 -7.97 2.31 15.90
CA ILE A 225 -6.86 2.95 16.64
C ILE A 225 -6.02 3.78 15.68
N TYR A 226 -5.66 3.24 14.52
CA TYR A 226 -4.84 3.92 13.52
C TYR A 226 -5.48 5.24 13.05
N ALA A 227 -6.79 5.23 12.79
CA ALA A 227 -7.53 6.44 12.38
C ALA A 227 -7.49 7.56 13.43
N ARG A 228 -7.40 7.22 14.72
CA ARG A 228 -7.38 8.21 15.83
C ARG A 228 -5.96 8.57 16.29
N ARG A 229 -5.03 7.62 16.21
CA ARG A 229 -3.68 7.69 16.77
C ARG A 229 -2.70 6.98 15.81
N PRO A 230 -2.39 7.56 14.65
CA PRO A 230 -1.66 6.87 13.60
C PRO A 230 -0.24 6.45 14.03
N PHE A 231 0.43 7.27 14.84
CA PHE A 231 1.78 7.01 15.35
C PHE A 231 1.85 6.02 16.52
N ALA A 232 0.71 5.49 16.96
CA ALA A 232 0.67 4.45 17.96
C ALA A 232 0.71 3.04 17.33
N CYS A 233 0.52 2.93 16.02
CA CYS A 233 0.81 1.72 15.28
C CYS A 233 2.26 1.73 14.79
N HIS A 234 2.90 0.56 14.70
CA HIS A 234 4.16 0.45 13.97
C HIS A 234 3.94 0.91 12.53
N ALA A 235 4.87 1.70 11.98
CA ALA A 235 4.73 2.18 10.60
C ALA A 235 4.61 1.03 9.59
N GLY A 236 5.31 -0.08 9.85
CA GLY A 236 5.31 -1.31 9.07
C GLY A 236 4.15 -2.27 9.35
N ASP A 237 3.27 -2.01 10.32
CA ASP A 237 2.10 -2.86 10.59
C ASP A 237 0.96 -2.57 9.60
N ILE A 238 1.17 -2.99 8.35
CA ILE A 238 0.27 -2.64 7.24
C ILE A 238 -1.13 -3.22 7.46
N SER A 239 -1.23 -4.52 7.73
CA SER A 239 -2.52 -5.17 7.94
C SER A 239 -3.22 -4.79 9.24
N GLY A 240 -2.49 -4.42 10.30
CA GLY A 240 -3.07 -3.88 11.52
C GLY A 240 -3.66 -2.49 11.28
N LYS A 241 -2.92 -1.58 10.61
CA LYS A 241 -3.40 -0.22 10.30
C LYS A 241 -4.59 -0.20 9.35
N LEU A 242 -4.55 -1.01 8.30
CA LEU A 242 -5.45 -0.86 7.13
C LEU A 242 -6.39 -2.06 6.93
N GLY A 243 -6.27 -3.10 7.76
CA GLY A 243 -6.95 -4.38 7.59
C GLY A 243 -6.27 -5.30 6.59
N THR A 244 -6.75 -6.53 6.49
CA THR A 244 -6.22 -7.55 5.56
C THR A 244 -6.84 -7.48 4.16
N GLY A 245 -7.89 -6.66 3.99
CA GLY A 245 -8.66 -6.55 2.76
C GLY A 245 -9.92 -7.42 2.75
N VAL A 246 -10.56 -7.49 1.59
CA VAL A 246 -11.78 -8.30 1.39
C VAL A 246 -11.37 -9.64 0.80
N ASN A 247 -11.80 -10.76 1.41
CA ASN A 247 -11.68 -12.07 0.76
C ASN A 247 -12.69 -12.14 -0.40
N VAL A 248 -12.19 -12.33 -1.62
CA VAL A 248 -13.02 -12.40 -2.82
C VAL A 248 -13.09 -13.81 -3.41
N SER A 249 -12.43 -14.78 -2.76
CA SER A 249 -12.49 -16.18 -3.15
C SER A 249 -13.74 -16.83 -2.57
N PRO A 250 -14.53 -17.55 -3.39
CA PRO A 250 -15.60 -18.41 -2.87
C PRO A 250 -15.04 -19.69 -2.24
N ASP A 251 -13.79 -20.06 -2.54
CA ASP A 251 -13.12 -21.22 -1.99
C ASP A 251 -12.37 -20.83 -0.70
N LEU A 252 -12.91 -21.26 0.44
CA LEU A 252 -12.32 -21.00 1.75
C LEU A 252 -11.00 -21.74 1.99
N SER A 253 -10.69 -22.78 1.21
CA SER A 253 -9.37 -23.42 1.24
C SER A 253 -8.31 -22.60 0.50
N ARG A 254 -8.74 -21.60 -0.28
CA ARG A 254 -7.89 -20.73 -1.09
C ARG A 254 -8.33 -19.27 -0.99
N PRO A 255 -8.27 -18.65 0.19
CA PRO A 255 -8.64 -17.24 0.35
C PRO A 255 -7.79 -16.34 -0.56
N ASP A 256 -8.41 -15.30 -1.12
CA ASP A 256 -7.77 -14.27 -1.96
C ASP A 256 -8.20 -12.91 -1.41
N PHE A 257 -7.42 -12.36 -0.49
CA PHE A 257 -7.67 -11.05 0.10
C PHE A 257 -7.12 -9.95 -0.79
N ARG A 258 -7.92 -8.89 -0.99
CA ARG A 258 -7.54 -7.75 -1.82
C ARG A 258 -7.75 -6.45 -1.07
N LEU A 259 -6.76 -5.58 -1.15
CA LEU A 259 -6.78 -4.28 -0.48
C LEU A 259 -6.24 -3.18 -1.39
N MET A 260 -6.96 -2.07 -1.40
CA MET A 260 -6.48 -0.77 -1.82
C MET A 260 -6.78 0.18 -0.68
N ALA A 261 -5.76 0.85 -0.15
CA ALA A 261 -5.96 1.71 1.01
C ALA A 261 -5.12 2.97 0.90
N LEU A 262 -5.72 4.08 1.32
CA LEU A 262 -5.01 5.32 1.60
C LEU A 262 -4.31 5.17 2.93
N ASP A 263 -3.04 5.55 2.98
CA ASP A 263 -2.23 5.54 4.18
C ASP A 263 -1.58 6.93 4.30
N THR A 264 -2.31 7.86 4.94
CA THR A 264 -1.91 9.27 5.06
C THR A 264 -0.69 9.48 5.94
N HIS A 265 -0.34 8.47 6.74
CA HIS A 265 0.85 8.43 7.59
C HIS A 265 1.76 7.26 7.22
N ALA A 266 1.69 6.81 5.96
CA ALA A 266 2.67 5.89 5.41
C ALA A 266 4.07 6.48 5.59
N ASP A 267 5.01 5.64 5.98
CA ASP A 267 6.41 6.02 5.98
C ASP A 267 6.90 6.26 4.53
N ASN A 268 8.06 6.89 4.40
CA ASN A 268 8.68 7.11 3.11
C ASN A 268 8.91 5.77 2.39
N THR A 269 8.15 5.54 1.32
CA THR A 269 8.23 4.32 0.51
C THR A 269 9.63 3.99 -0.02
N CYS A 270 10.51 4.98 -0.16
CA CYS A 270 11.92 4.77 -0.52
C CYS A 270 12.64 3.92 0.52
N ILE A 271 12.39 4.17 1.81
CA ILE A 271 13.04 3.50 2.95
C ILE A 271 12.83 1.99 2.87
N ALA A 272 11.62 1.53 2.49
CA ALA A 272 11.33 0.11 2.37
C ALA A 272 12.35 -0.63 1.46
N SER A 273 12.75 0.01 0.36
CA SER A 273 13.70 -0.58 -0.58
C SER A 273 15.17 -0.24 -0.29
N GLU A 274 15.46 1.01 0.10
CA GLU A 274 16.82 1.52 0.29
C GLU A 274 17.47 0.95 1.55
N SER A 275 16.66 0.77 2.61
CA SER A 275 17.09 0.13 3.86
C SER A 275 16.97 -1.39 3.82
N LYS A 276 16.66 -1.98 2.66
CA LYS A 276 16.51 -3.43 2.47
C LYS A 276 15.50 -4.04 3.45
N HIS A 277 14.31 -3.44 3.53
CA HIS A 277 13.22 -4.00 4.31
C HIS A 277 12.59 -5.19 3.60
N SER A 278 11.88 -6.03 4.34
CA SER A 278 11.13 -7.16 3.79
C SER A 278 9.65 -7.05 4.07
N LEU A 279 8.86 -7.71 3.24
CA LEU A 279 7.50 -8.10 3.55
C LEU A 279 7.55 -9.45 4.26
N VAL A 280 6.84 -9.59 5.37
CA VAL A 280 6.67 -10.87 6.06
C VAL A 280 5.18 -11.15 6.24
N LEU A 281 4.78 -12.38 5.92
CA LEU A 281 3.44 -12.93 6.10
C LEU A 281 3.39 -13.69 7.42
N HIS A 282 2.38 -13.46 8.24
CA HIS A 282 2.26 -14.05 9.58
C HIS A 282 0.92 -14.73 9.81
N CYS A 283 0.94 -15.75 10.66
CA CYS A 283 -0.26 -16.16 11.38
C CYS A 283 -0.63 -15.08 12.39
N HIS A 284 -1.87 -14.59 12.33
CA HIS A 284 -2.29 -13.48 13.19
C HIS A 284 -2.30 -13.86 14.68
N SER A 285 -2.69 -15.09 15.01
CA SER A 285 -2.79 -15.60 16.40
C SER A 285 -1.45 -15.65 17.12
N THR A 286 -0.42 -16.19 16.46
CA THR A 286 0.88 -16.48 17.09
C THR A 286 2.00 -15.55 16.67
N ASN A 287 1.76 -14.65 15.71
CA ASN A 287 2.79 -13.90 14.98
C ASN A 287 3.84 -14.78 14.28
N PHE A 288 3.58 -16.09 14.12
CA PHE A 288 4.51 -16.98 13.43
C PHE A 288 4.68 -16.58 11.96
N ARG A 289 5.92 -16.53 11.48
CA ARG A 289 6.29 -16.06 10.14
C ARG A 289 6.18 -17.19 9.13
N ILE A 290 5.30 -17.06 8.16
CA ILE A 290 4.98 -18.08 7.16
C ILE A 290 5.92 -17.96 5.95
N ALA A 291 6.05 -16.75 5.41
CA ALA A 291 6.79 -16.47 4.20
C ALA A 291 7.27 -15.02 4.18
N CYS A 292 8.29 -14.73 3.39
CA CYS A 292 8.86 -13.39 3.30
C CYS A 292 9.49 -13.12 1.94
N ALA A 293 9.59 -11.84 1.56
CA ALA A 293 10.26 -11.37 0.35
C ALA A 293 10.85 -9.96 0.57
N PRO A 294 11.95 -9.57 -0.09
CA PRO A 294 12.47 -8.21 0.00
C PRO A 294 11.54 -7.21 -0.71
N PHE A 295 11.45 -5.99 -0.18
CA PHE A 295 10.90 -4.86 -0.93
C PHE A 295 11.90 -4.43 -1.99
N GLN A 296 11.38 -4.09 -3.17
CA GLN A 296 12.18 -3.72 -4.34
C GLN A 296 11.68 -2.40 -4.88
N ARG A 297 12.60 -1.47 -5.10
CA ARG A 297 12.31 -0.19 -5.72
C ARG A 297 12.08 -0.40 -7.21
N VAL A 298 10.92 0.00 -7.72
CA VAL A 298 10.58 -0.14 -9.14
C VAL A 298 11.56 0.64 -10.00
N GLU A 299 11.88 1.88 -9.62
CA GLU A 299 12.68 2.81 -10.41
C GLU A 299 14.13 2.35 -10.63
N THR A 300 14.70 1.58 -9.70
CA THR A 300 16.09 1.13 -9.75
C THR A 300 16.22 -0.36 -10.07
N ALA A 301 15.11 -1.03 -10.43
CA ALA A 301 15.08 -2.46 -10.72
C ALA A 301 15.66 -2.84 -12.11
N GLY A 302 16.16 -1.86 -12.88
CA GLY A 302 16.74 -2.09 -14.21
C GLY A 302 15.77 -2.81 -15.15
N ASN A 303 16.23 -3.89 -15.79
CA ASN A 303 15.42 -4.70 -16.70
C ASN A 303 14.20 -5.38 -16.04
N ARG A 304 14.12 -5.42 -14.71
CA ARG A 304 12.96 -5.96 -14.00
C ARG A 304 11.86 -4.93 -13.76
N LEU A 305 12.13 -3.65 -13.98
CA LEU A 305 11.19 -2.56 -13.74
C LEU A 305 9.81 -2.82 -14.40
N PRO A 306 9.71 -3.23 -15.68
CA PRO A 306 8.41 -3.50 -16.28
C PRO A 306 7.64 -4.65 -15.60
N ASN A 307 8.33 -5.70 -15.17
CA ASN A 307 7.69 -6.82 -14.48
C ASN A 307 7.17 -6.40 -13.10
N LEU A 308 7.91 -5.54 -12.39
CA LEU A 308 7.44 -5.01 -11.11
C LEU A 308 6.23 -4.07 -11.27
N LEU A 309 6.22 -3.22 -12.30
CA LEU A 309 5.03 -2.43 -12.64
C LEU A 309 3.83 -3.31 -13.00
N TRP A 310 4.07 -4.40 -13.73
CA TRP A 310 3.03 -5.36 -14.09
C TRP A 310 2.39 -5.99 -12.85
N GLU A 311 3.20 -6.35 -11.85
CA GLU A 311 2.70 -6.88 -10.58
C GLU A 311 1.78 -5.89 -9.86
N ILE A 312 2.14 -4.60 -9.83
CA ILE A 312 1.31 -3.55 -9.23
C ILE A 312 0.01 -3.37 -10.00
N ILE A 313 0.06 -3.29 -11.34
CA ILE A 313 -1.13 -3.14 -12.19
C ILE A 313 -2.08 -4.33 -12.04
N ARG A 314 -1.54 -5.55 -12.06
CA ARG A 314 -2.31 -6.79 -11.88
C ARG A 314 -3.02 -6.78 -10.53
N THR A 315 -2.30 -6.42 -9.47
CA THR A 315 -2.82 -6.37 -8.10
C THR A 315 -3.90 -5.29 -7.97
N ALA A 316 -3.63 -4.07 -8.43
CA ALA A 316 -4.58 -2.95 -8.39
C ALA A 316 -5.84 -3.24 -9.23
N SER A 317 -5.69 -3.80 -10.43
CA SER A 317 -6.82 -4.18 -11.30
C SER A 317 -7.73 -5.20 -10.65
N SER A 318 -7.14 -6.13 -9.87
CA SER A 318 -7.89 -7.15 -9.15
C SER A 318 -8.60 -6.60 -7.91
N ALA A 319 -8.04 -5.57 -7.27
CA ALA A 319 -8.61 -4.91 -6.10
C ALA A 319 -9.69 -3.87 -6.46
N ALA A 320 -9.58 -3.24 -7.63
CA ALA A 320 -10.47 -2.15 -8.07
C ALA A 320 -11.99 -2.46 -8.00
N PRO A 321 -12.50 -3.67 -8.33
CA PRO A 321 -13.92 -3.98 -8.16
C PRO A 321 -14.42 -3.95 -6.71
N HIS A 322 -13.51 -3.96 -5.74
CA HIS A 322 -13.80 -4.11 -4.31
C HIS A 322 -13.53 -2.83 -3.52
N LEU A 323 -13.39 -1.69 -4.21
CA LEU A 323 -13.24 -0.38 -3.58
C LEU A 323 -14.59 0.04 -2.98
N ARG A 324 -14.69 0.06 -1.64
CA ARG A 324 -15.96 0.30 -0.92
C ARG A 324 -16.11 1.71 -0.37
N ASN A 325 -15.04 2.50 -0.31
CA ASN A 325 -15.05 3.82 0.31
C ASN A 325 -14.19 4.82 -0.48
N GLN A 326 -14.38 6.11 -0.17
CA GLN A 326 -13.72 7.22 -0.86
C GLN A 326 -12.19 7.17 -0.71
N ASN A 327 -11.68 6.73 0.44
CA ASN A 327 -10.23 6.60 0.68
C ASN A 327 -9.61 5.54 -0.22
N ALA A 328 -10.26 4.39 -0.40
CA ALA A 328 -9.82 3.35 -1.31
C ALA A 328 -9.86 3.83 -2.76
N LEU A 329 -10.90 4.57 -3.15
CA LEU A 329 -11.01 5.17 -4.48
C LEU A 329 -9.88 6.18 -4.75
N LEU A 330 -9.60 7.05 -3.80
CA LEU A 330 -8.50 8.01 -3.87
C LEU A 330 -7.14 7.30 -3.98
N ALA A 331 -6.89 6.29 -3.16
CA ALA A 331 -5.67 5.49 -3.24
C ALA A 331 -5.50 4.83 -4.61
N ALA A 332 -6.59 4.37 -5.23
CA ALA A 332 -6.56 3.80 -6.56
C ALA A 332 -6.23 4.83 -7.64
N LEU A 333 -6.76 6.06 -7.55
CA LEU A 333 -6.41 7.15 -8.46
C LEU A 333 -4.93 7.56 -8.31
N ILE A 334 -4.41 7.62 -7.09
CA ILE A 334 -2.99 7.86 -6.83
C ILE A 334 -2.14 6.75 -7.44
N CYS A 335 -2.50 5.48 -7.20
CA CYS A 335 -1.81 4.32 -7.78
C CYS A 335 -1.75 4.38 -9.31
N VAL A 336 -2.89 4.67 -9.95
CA VAL A 336 -2.98 4.84 -11.41
C VAL A 336 -2.03 5.93 -11.90
N ASN A 337 -2.04 7.10 -11.26
CA ASN A 337 -1.13 8.20 -11.62
C ASN A 337 0.34 7.78 -11.48
N GLU A 338 0.72 7.16 -10.36
CA GLU A 338 2.10 6.73 -10.11
C GLU A 338 2.58 5.72 -11.18
N VAL A 339 1.74 4.74 -11.53
CA VAL A 339 2.06 3.75 -12.57
C VAL A 339 2.14 4.39 -13.95
N GLU A 340 1.18 5.25 -14.30
CA GLU A 340 1.11 5.88 -15.62
C GLU A 340 2.34 6.73 -15.92
N GLN A 341 2.78 7.56 -14.97
CA GLN A 341 3.96 8.41 -15.17
C GLN A 341 5.20 7.58 -15.51
N ARG A 342 5.37 6.42 -14.86
CA ARG A 342 6.48 5.50 -15.12
C ARG A 342 6.36 4.84 -16.49
N ILE A 343 5.17 4.38 -16.87
CA ILE A 343 4.90 3.83 -18.21
C ILE A 343 5.22 4.86 -19.29
N LEU A 344 4.82 6.12 -19.13
CA LEU A 344 5.12 7.19 -20.09
C LEU A 344 6.64 7.42 -20.29
N LEU A 345 7.42 7.34 -19.21
CA LEU A 345 8.89 7.43 -19.31
C LEU A 345 9.47 6.27 -20.11
N LEU A 346 9.00 5.05 -19.85
CA LEU A 346 9.45 3.84 -20.53
C LEU A 346 9.05 3.81 -22.01
N GLU A 347 7.84 4.25 -22.36
CA GLU A 347 7.40 4.34 -23.75
C GLU A 347 8.31 5.28 -24.56
N LYS A 348 8.68 6.42 -23.95
CA LYS A 348 9.62 7.37 -24.56
C LYS A 348 11.00 6.74 -24.72
N ALA A 349 11.51 6.06 -23.70
CA ALA A 349 12.81 5.39 -23.76
C ALA A 349 12.84 4.25 -24.79
N ALA A 350 11.74 3.50 -24.91
CA ALA A 350 11.55 2.45 -25.90
C ALA A 350 11.40 2.97 -27.34
N LYS A 351 11.33 4.30 -27.54
CA LYS A 351 11.03 4.95 -28.83
C LYS A 351 9.76 4.39 -29.47
N ILE A 352 8.80 3.98 -28.66
CA ILE A 352 7.48 3.57 -29.14
C ILE A 352 6.85 4.86 -29.66
N ARG A 353 6.84 5.03 -31.00
CA ARG A 353 6.21 6.18 -31.68
C ARG A 353 4.84 6.38 -31.05
N ASN A 354 4.58 7.63 -30.64
CA ASN A 354 3.33 8.07 -30.01
C ASN A 354 2.22 7.13 -30.43
N TRP A 355 1.81 6.27 -29.50
CA TRP A 355 0.58 5.52 -29.68
C TRP A 355 -0.43 6.58 -30.00
N ASP A 356 -0.84 6.58 -31.27
CA ASP A 356 -1.63 7.64 -31.82
C ASP A 356 -2.78 7.80 -30.83
N ARG A 357 -2.88 8.97 -30.18
CA ARG A 357 -3.89 9.22 -29.12
C ARG A 357 -5.28 9.28 -29.75
N THR A 358 -5.49 8.57 -30.86
CA THR A 358 -6.79 8.30 -31.43
C THR A 358 -7.58 7.65 -30.30
N PRO A 359 -8.58 8.35 -29.74
CA PRO A 359 -9.41 7.78 -28.70
C PRO A 359 -9.93 6.44 -29.23
N VAL A 360 -9.76 5.38 -28.43
CA VAL A 360 -10.42 4.10 -28.71
C VAL A 360 -11.89 4.45 -28.89
N ARG A 361 -12.38 4.41 -30.14
CA ARG A 361 -13.81 4.60 -30.40
C ARG A 361 -14.50 3.54 -29.57
N GLU A 362 -15.32 3.98 -28.61
CA GLU A 362 -16.26 3.08 -27.98
C GLU A 362 -17.01 2.36 -29.10
N PRO A 363 -17.13 1.03 -29.06
CA PRO A 363 -17.94 0.32 -30.05
C PRO A 363 -19.33 0.95 -30.00
N ASP A 364 -19.80 1.46 -31.14
CA ASP A 364 -21.11 2.07 -31.27
C ASP A 364 -22.13 1.11 -30.67
N HIS A 365 -22.68 1.46 -29.50
CA HIS A 365 -23.77 0.70 -28.92
C HIS A 365 -24.92 0.80 -29.93
N PRO A 366 -25.47 -0.34 -30.40
CA PRO A 366 -26.58 -0.31 -31.32
C PRO A 366 -27.73 0.43 -30.62
N VAL A 367 -28.07 1.60 -31.15
CA VAL A 367 -29.28 2.31 -30.77
C VAL A 367 -30.43 1.42 -31.20
N SER A 368 -31.01 0.69 -30.23
CA SER A 368 -32.27 0.01 -30.41
C SER A 368 -33.36 1.06 -30.55
N ILE A 369 -33.76 1.33 -31.79
CA ILE A 369 -34.97 2.09 -32.12
C ILE A 369 -36.14 1.12 -31.92
N GLY A 370 -36.94 1.38 -30.88
CA GLY A 370 -38.21 0.73 -30.59
C GLY A 370 -39.28 1.79 -30.40
#